data_AF-A0A956HY88-F1
#
_entry.id   AF-A0A956HY88-F1
#
_cell.length_a   1.000
_cell.length_b   1.000
_cell.length_c   1.000
_cell.angle_alpha   90.00
_cell.angle_beta   90.00
_cell.angle_gamma   90.00
#
_symmetry.space_group_name_H-M   'P 1'
#
loop_
_entity.id
_entity.type
_entity.pdbx_description
1 polymer ?
#
loop_
_entity_poly.entity_id
_entity_poly.type
_entity_poly.pdbx_seq_one_letter_code
_entity_poly.pdbx_strand_id
1 'polypeptide(L)'
;NSPFLAPELKGTNGNHANLDVYAAGAVLHFMLAGPSGKRTQRLREGVRRAIARATAIAPQERFPSAELFLQALAMFESSGDSVVTRPSADALHADLRYLQKRRNTLLRRRASQGVRAAVSHRVVLLTVEAIYKMTGQRNWPAFVQKVPEVDTLLPTAPDAERYGESGVPVELFLRVLSAADELCGRGDMVLLTALGEAVGAKGIAKLAPGVEEPDSIEALVLAFPKIWASISSHGEASILSRSKSEARVAVAEQPRPSLEMSAWVSGLLRGVLRKAGATDVEVAVPASQALGDAADVYGLSWKAS
;
A
#
# COMPACT_ATOMS: atom_id res chain seq x y z
N ASN A 1 -19.61 -6.00 -28.23
CA ASN A 1 -19.33 -5.76 -26.79
C ASN A 1 -19.37 -4.27 -26.54
N SER A 2 -20.32 -3.80 -25.74
CA SER A 2 -20.36 -2.40 -25.32
C SER A 2 -19.19 -2.12 -24.37
N PRO A 3 -18.39 -1.05 -24.57
CA PRO A 3 -17.28 -0.72 -23.68
C PRO A 3 -17.74 -0.29 -22.28
N PHE A 4 -19.04 -0.02 -22.12
CA PHE A 4 -19.66 0.40 -20.86
C PHE A 4 -20.10 -0.77 -19.97
N LEU A 5 -19.99 -2.01 -20.48
CA LEU A 5 -20.30 -3.20 -19.70
C LEU A 5 -19.05 -3.71 -19.01
N ALA A 6 -19.18 -4.03 -17.72
CA ALA A 6 -18.12 -4.67 -16.97
C ALA A 6 -17.75 -6.03 -17.61
N PRO A 7 -16.47 -6.44 -17.63
CA PRO A 7 -16.02 -7.68 -18.26
C PRO A 7 -16.77 -8.94 -17.79
N GLU A 8 -17.23 -8.95 -16.54
CA GLU A 8 -17.91 -10.06 -15.86
C GLU A 8 -19.43 -10.11 -16.08
N LEU A 9 -20.02 -9.08 -16.71
CA LEU A 9 -21.46 -9.04 -17.04
C LEU A 9 -21.86 -10.04 -18.14
N LYS A 10 -20.92 -10.80 -18.71
CA LYS A 10 -21.21 -11.95 -19.57
C LYS A 10 -21.77 -13.11 -18.74
N GLY A 11 -23.03 -13.01 -18.30
CA GLY A 11 -23.79 -14.13 -17.75
C GLY A 11 -24.36 -13.96 -16.34
N THR A 12 -24.22 -12.80 -15.71
CA THR A 12 -24.74 -12.54 -14.35
C THR A 12 -25.85 -11.48 -14.35
N ASN A 13 -27.07 -11.89 -14.01
CA ASN A 13 -28.19 -10.99 -13.73
C ASN A 13 -28.10 -10.56 -12.26
N GLY A 14 -27.38 -9.49 -11.96
CA GLY A 14 -27.30 -8.96 -10.59
C GLY A 14 -27.06 -7.46 -10.57
N ASN A 15 -27.89 -6.72 -9.84
CA ASN A 15 -27.65 -5.32 -9.46
C ASN A 15 -26.52 -5.28 -8.43
N HIS A 16 -25.28 -5.13 -8.88
CA HIS A 16 -24.13 -4.92 -8.02
C HIS A 16 -23.58 -3.52 -8.24
N ALA A 17 -23.41 -2.74 -7.16
CA ALA A 17 -22.88 -1.38 -7.23
C ALA A 17 -21.54 -1.26 -7.99
N ASN A 18 -20.72 -2.32 -7.98
CA ASN A 18 -19.45 -2.38 -8.71
C ASN A 18 -19.62 -2.41 -10.24
N LEU A 19 -20.78 -2.87 -10.75
CA LEU A 19 -21.12 -2.83 -12.17
C LEU A 19 -21.52 -1.40 -12.58
N ASP A 20 -22.32 -0.74 -11.75
CA ASP A 20 -22.72 0.65 -11.97
C ASP A 20 -21.52 1.60 -11.90
N VAL A 21 -20.61 1.37 -10.94
CA VAL A 21 -19.34 2.10 -10.83
C VAL A 21 -18.47 1.90 -12.07
N TYR A 22 -18.40 0.68 -12.61
CA TYR A 22 -17.66 0.42 -13.86
C TYR A 22 -18.27 1.18 -15.02
N ALA A 23 -19.59 1.09 -15.21
CA ALA A 23 -20.30 1.76 -16.28
C ALA A 23 -20.14 3.29 -16.18
N ALA A 24 -20.30 3.86 -14.98
CA ALA A 24 -20.10 5.28 -14.72
C ALA A 24 -18.64 5.72 -14.98
N GLY A 25 -17.66 4.90 -14.57
CA GLY A 25 -16.25 5.13 -14.87
C GLY A 25 -15.93 5.12 -16.35
N ALA A 26 -16.49 4.16 -17.11
CA ALA A 26 -16.31 4.04 -18.55
C ALA A 26 -16.98 5.21 -19.30
N VAL A 27 -18.18 5.64 -18.87
CA VAL A 27 -18.85 6.83 -19.41
C VAL A 27 -18.03 8.08 -19.13
N LEU A 28 -17.55 8.27 -17.90
CA LEU A 28 -16.71 9.41 -17.54
C LEU A 28 -15.41 9.43 -18.35
N HIS A 29 -14.77 8.27 -18.53
CA HIS A 29 -13.60 8.12 -19.39
C HIS A 29 -13.91 8.53 -20.83
N PHE A 30 -15.04 8.07 -21.38
CA PHE A 30 -15.45 8.41 -22.73
C PHE A 30 -15.74 9.92 -22.90
N MET A 31 -16.40 10.54 -21.93
CA MET A 31 -16.70 11.98 -21.94
C MET A 31 -15.41 12.82 -21.91
N LEU A 32 -14.42 12.41 -21.12
CA LEU A 32 -13.21 13.19 -20.89
C LEU A 32 -12.09 12.90 -21.89
N ALA A 33 -11.91 11.63 -22.30
CA ALA A 33 -10.82 11.19 -23.18
C ALA A 33 -11.27 10.93 -24.63
N GLY A 34 -12.58 10.92 -24.89
CA GLY A 34 -13.17 10.57 -26.18
C GLY A 34 -13.16 9.06 -26.48
N PRO A 35 -13.76 8.64 -27.62
CA PRO A 35 -13.97 7.23 -27.97
C PRO A 35 -12.71 6.38 -28.09
N SER A 36 -11.58 7.02 -28.37
CA SER A 36 -10.30 6.35 -28.64
C SER A 36 -9.38 6.25 -27.43
N GLY A 37 -9.73 6.85 -26.28
CA GLY A 37 -8.85 6.91 -25.10
C GLY A 37 -7.51 7.64 -25.35
N LYS A 38 -7.32 8.29 -26.50
CA LYS A 38 -6.03 8.92 -26.82
C LYS A 38 -5.77 10.20 -26.02
N ARG A 39 -6.80 10.78 -25.40
CA ARG A 39 -6.67 11.99 -24.57
C ARG A 39 -6.55 11.71 -23.07
N THR A 40 -6.49 10.45 -22.64
CA THR A 40 -6.40 10.10 -21.22
C THR A 40 -5.14 10.65 -20.55
N GLN A 41 -4.06 10.84 -21.32
CA GLN A 41 -2.82 11.50 -20.87
C GLN A 41 -2.98 12.99 -20.55
N ARG A 42 -4.03 13.65 -21.05
CA ARG A 42 -4.34 15.07 -20.78
C ARG A 42 -5.19 15.26 -19.53
N LEU A 43 -5.71 14.17 -18.96
CA LEU A 43 -6.49 14.24 -17.73
C LEU A 43 -5.58 14.53 -16.55
N ARG A 44 -6.11 15.28 -15.58
CA ARG A 44 -5.45 15.43 -14.29
C ARG A 44 -5.23 14.03 -13.70
N GLU A 45 -4.06 13.82 -13.11
CA GLU A 45 -3.61 12.51 -12.65
C GLU A 45 -4.60 11.82 -11.71
N GLY A 46 -5.24 12.58 -10.81
CA GLY A 46 -6.25 12.04 -9.91
C GLY A 46 -7.53 11.56 -10.61
N VAL A 47 -7.97 12.26 -11.66
CA VAL A 47 -9.14 11.87 -12.48
C VAL A 47 -8.81 10.60 -13.26
N ARG A 48 -7.60 10.52 -13.82
CA ARG A 48 -7.10 9.31 -14.50
C ARG A 48 -7.13 8.10 -13.57
N ARG A 49 -6.74 8.26 -12.31
CA ARG A 49 -6.74 7.18 -11.29
C ARG A 49 -8.14 6.81 -10.82
N ALA A 50 -9.00 7.78 -10.55
CA ALA A 50 -10.40 7.50 -10.20
C ALA A 50 -11.10 6.73 -11.33
N ILE A 51 -10.86 7.10 -12.58
CA ILE A 51 -11.34 6.35 -13.74
C ILE A 51 -10.73 4.95 -13.77
N ALA A 52 -9.40 4.82 -13.69
CA ALA A 52 -8.72 3.52 -13.75
C ALA A 52 -9.21 2.56 -12.67
N ARG A 53 -9.49 3.09 -11.46
CA ARG A 53 -10.05 2.32 -10.35
C ARG A 53 -11.51 1.95 -10.60
N ALA A 54 -12.35 2.89 -11.04
CA ALA A 54 -13.74 2.61 -11.37
C ALA A 54 -13.86 1.56 -12.48
N THR A 55 -12.97 1.59 -13.47
CA THR A 55 -12.93 0.65 -14.59
C THR A 55 -11.97 -0.53 -14.38
N ALA A 56 -11.61 -0.84 -13.13
CA ALA A 56 -10.73 -1.97 -12.84
C ALA A 56 -11.38 -3.30 -13.30
N ILE A 57 -10.56 -4.20 -13.86
CA ILE A 57 -11.06 -5.50 -14.36
C ILE A 57 -11.65 -6.32 -13.21
N ALA A 58 -10.98 -6.34 -12.05
CA ALA A 58 -11.45 -7.08 -10.89
C ALA A 58 -12.48 -6.24 -10.09
N PRO A 59 -13.69 -6.77 -9.79
CA PRO A 59 -14.77 -5.99 -9.15
C PRO A 59 -14.41 -5.41 -7.78
N GLN A 60 -13.63 -6.14 -6.97
CA GLN A 60 -13.26 -5.76 -5.61
C GLN A 60 -12.31 -4.55 -5.52
N GLU A 61 -11.71 -4.17 -6.64
CA GLU A 61 -10.80 -3.01 -6.72
C GLU A 61 -11.53 -1.73 -7.10
N ARG A 62 -12.75 -1.88 -7.64
CA ARG A 62 -13.63 -0.76 -7.93
C ARG A 62 -14.06 -0.10 -6.63
N PHE A 63 -14.69 1.06 -6.75
CA PHE A 63 -15.32 1.68 -5.59
C PHE A 63 -16.46 0.79 -5.10
N PRO A 64 -16.52 0.48 -3.79
CA PRO A 64 -17.56 -0.40 -3.26
C PRO A 64 -18.93 0.28 -3.19
N SER A 65 -19.00 1.59 -3.46
CA SER A 65 -20.24 2.34 -3.60
C SER A 65 -20.08 3.50 -4.58
N ALA A 66 -21.20 3.92 -5.16
CA ALA A 66 -21.27 5.14 -5.97
C ALA A 66 -20.88 6.39 -5.16
N GLU A 67 -21.19 6.42 -3.86
CA GLU A 67 -20.81 7.51 -2.97
C GLU A 67 -19.28 7.65 -2.86
N LEU A 68 -18.55 6.56 -2.69
CA LEU A 68 -17.08 6.60 -2.65
C LEU A 68 -16.47 6.99 -4.00
N PHE A 69 -17.10 6.59 -5.11
CA PHE A 69 -16.70 7.05 -6.42
C PHE A 69 -16.93 8.56 -6.59
N LEU A 70 -18.11 9.07 -6.19
CA LEU A 70 -18.42 10.50 -6.23
C LEU A 70 -17.52 11.32 -5.30
N GLN A 71 -17.21 10.83 -4.09
CA GLN A 71 -16.26 11.47 -3.19
C GLN A 71 -14.87 11.56 -3.83
N ALA A 72 -14.41 10.47 -4.47
CA ALA A 72 -13.15 10.48 -5.20
C ALA A 72 -13.15 11.54 -6.31
N LEU A 73 -14.26 11.68 -7.05
CA LEU A 73 -14.42 12.72 -8.07
C LEU A 73 -14.49 14.15 -7.49
N ALA A 74 -15.22 14.34 -6.38
CA ALA A 74 -15.43 15.62 -5.71
C ALA A 74 -14.12 16.20 -5.14
N MET A 75 -13.16 15.35 -4.77
CA MET A 75 -11.80 15.80 -4.40
C MET A 75 -11.09 16.58 -5.52
N PHE A 76 -11.60 16.55 -6.74
CA PHE A 76 -11.06 17.26 -7.90
C PHE A 76 -11.83 18.52 -8.27
N GLU A 77 -13.08 18.69 -7.81
CA GLU A 77 -13.88 19.92 -8.02
C GLU A 77 -13.47 21.04 -7.07
N SER A 78 -13.00 20.71 -5.85
CA SER A 78 -12.67 21.71 -4.81
C SER A 78 -11.29 22.36 -4.94
N SER A 79 -10.50 22.04 -5.97
CA SER A 79 -9.16 22.61 -6.16
C SER A 79 -9.19 23.81 -7.12
N GLY A 80 -9.84 24.89 -6.69
CA GLY A 80 -9.45 26.24 -7.10
C GLY A 80 -8.09 26.54 -6.46
N ASP A 81 -7.11 26.93 -7.26
CA ASP A 81 -5.74 27.26 -6.85
C ASP A 81 -5.00 26.20 -6.02
N SER A 82 -4.35 25.28 -6.73
CA SER A 82 -3.20 24.57 -6.18
C SER A 82 -2.03 24.75 -7.13
N VAL A 83 -1.01 25.46 -6.63
CA VAL A 83 0.34 25.56 -7.20
C VAL A 83 0.69 24.24 -7.87
N VAL A 84 1.00 24.31 -9.17
CA VAL A 84 1.48 23.18 -9.98
C VAL A 84 2.74 22.63 -9.32
N THR A 85 2.55 21.71 -8.39
CA THR A 85 3.61 20.87 -7.86
C THR A 85 3.90 19.90 -9.00
N ARG A 86 5.14 19.92 -9.48
CA ARG A 86 5.62 19.04 -10.57
C ARG A 86 5.02 17.63 -10.41
N PRO A 87 4.56 16.99 -11.51
CA PRO A 87 4.11 15.60 -11.44
C PRO A 87 5.23 14.78 -10.82
N SER A 88 4.96 14.07 -9.71
CA SER A 88 5.96 13.11 -9.23
C SER A 88 6.04 12.02 -10.29
N ALA A 89 7.24 11.82 -10.84
CA ALA A 89 7.49 10.75 -11.80
C ALA A 89 7.24 9.33 -11.21
N ASP A 90 7.03 9.23 -9.89
CA ASP A 90 6.76 7.97 -9.18
C ASP A 90 5.25 7.74 -8.97
N ALA A 91 4.73 6.66 -9.57
CA ALA A 91 3.33 6.27 -9.49
C ALA A 91 2.87 5.92 -8.05
N LEU A 92 3.78 5.43 -7.20
CA LEU A 92 3.48 5.06 -5.80
C LEU A 92 3.15 6.28 -4.96
N HIS A 93 3.97 7.33 -5.05
CA HIS A 93 3.75 8.56 -4.29
C HIS A 93 2.43 9.25 -4.68
N ALA A 94 2.04 9.16 -5.95
CA ALA A 94 0.76 9.67 -6.40
C ALA A 94 -0.42 8.86 -5.84
N ASP A 95 -0.32 7.53 -5.72
CA ASP A 95 -1.32 6.70 -5.04
C ASP A 95 -1.45 7.07 -3.56
N LEU A 96 -0.33 7.14 -2.85
CA LEU A 96 -0.33 7.44 -1.41
C LEU A 96 -0.92 8.83 -1.12
N ARG A 97 -0.61 9.84 -1.94
CA ARG A 97 -1.26 11.16 -1.83
C ARG A 97 -2.76 11.09 -2.08
N TYR A 98 -3.21 10.29 -3.04
CA TYR A 98 -4.63 10.08 -3.29
C TYR A 98 -5.32 9.40 -2.09
N LEU A 99 -4.73 8.33 -1.56
CA LEU A 99 -5.22 7.62 -0.38
C LEU A 99 -5.26 8.52 0.86
N GLN A 100 -4.24 9.36 1.04
CA GLN A 100 -4.20 10.34 2.13
C GLN A 100 -5.32 11.37 2.03
N LYS A 101 -5.58 11.90 0.83
CA LYS A 101 -6.69 12.82 0.61
C LYS A 101 -8.02 12.14 0.94
N ARG A 102 -8.21 10.89 0.50
CA ARG A 102 -9.40 10.08 0.79
C ARG A 102 -9.55 9.79 2.29
N ARG A 103 -8.46 9.59 3.03
CA ARG A 103 -8.46 9.49 4.51
C ARG A 103 -9.02 10.75 5.16
N ASN A 104 -8.59 11.92 4.70
CA ASN A 104 -9.03 13.20 5.28
C ASN A 104 -10.50 13.51 5.01
N THR A 105 -11.08 12.96 3.94
CA THR A 105 -12.51 13.12 3.62
C THR A 105 -13.41 12.11 4.33
N LEU A 106 -12.89 10.96 4.77
CA LEU A 106 -13.67 9.93 5.46
C LEU A 106 -13.74 10.21 6.97
N LEU A 107 -14.82 10.86 7.42
CA LEU A 107 -15.20 10.93 8.83
C LEU A 107 -15.69 9.55 9.31
N ARG A 108 -14.80 8.67 9.80
CA ARG A 108 -15.02 7.82 11.00
C ARG A 108 -13.98 6.71 11.17
N ARG A 109 -13.60 6.54 12.44
CA ARG A 109 -12.84 5.43 13.01
C ARG A 109 -13.63 4.13 12.95
N ARG A 110 -13.05 3.08 12.36
CA ARG A 110 -13.29 1.71 12.84
C ARG A 110 -12.24 1.41 13.91
N ALA A 111 -12.67 1.42 15.17
CA ALA A 111 -11.92 0.76 16.22
C ALA A 111 -12.21 -0.75 16.09
N SER A 112 -11.22 -1.50 15.64
CA SER A 112 -11.26 -2.95 15.71
C SER A 112 -11.11 -3.43 17.14
N GLN A 113 -11.90 -4.45 17.48
CA GLN A 113 -11.94 -5.10 18.79
C GLN A 113 -10.99 -6.31 18.79
N GLY A 114 -10.24 -6.46 19.89
CA GLY A 114 -9.89 -7.76 20.49
C GLY A 114 -8.79 -8.63 19.87
N VAL A 115 -8.43 -8.49 18.58
CA VAL A 115 -7.44 -9.40 17.96
C VAL A 115 -6.02 -8.88 18.17
N ARG A 116 -5.18 -9.67 18.86
CA ARG A 116 -3.73 -9.42 18.98
C ARG A 116 -3.05 -9.76 17.66
N ALA A 117 -2.68 -8.74 16.89
CA ALA A 117 -1.78 -8.88 15.74
C ALA A 117 -0.38 -8.38 16.11
N ALA A 118 0.62 -9.01 15.49
CA ALA A 118 2.02 -8.72 15.73
C ALA A 118 2.82 -8.71 14.43
N VAL A 119 3.94 -8.00 14.45
CA VAL A 119 4.97 -7.98 13.42
C VAL A 119 6.22 -8.60 14.00
N SER A 120 6.95 -9.37 13.20
CA SER A 120 8.23 -9.97 13.60
C SER A 120 9.16 -8.90 14.18
N HIS A 121 9.69 -9.16 15.37
CA HIS A 121 10.61 -8.25 16.05
C HIS A 121 11.83 -7.90 15.19
N ARG A 122 12.32 -8.85 14.39
CA ARG A 122 13.41 -8.62 13.45
C ARG A 122 13.05 -7.59 12.37
N VAL A 123 11.83 -7.63 11.82
CA VAL A 123 11.38 -6.65 10.83
C VAL A 123 11.25 -5.26 11.45
N VAL A 124 10.75 -5.19 12.69
CA VAL A 124 10.68 -3.93 13.43
C VAL A 124 12.09 -3.38 13.68
N LEU A 125 13.04 -4.20 14.10
CA LEU A 125 14.43 -3.79 14.31
C LEU A 125 15.10 -3.27 13.03
N LEU A 126 14.90 -3.95 11.89
CA LEU A 126 15.42 -3.48 10.60
C LEU A 126 14.81 -2.12 10.21
N THR A 127 13.54 -1.90 10.54
CA THR A 127 12.87 -0.62 10.29
C THR A 127 13.40 0.47 11.21
N VAL A 128 13.57 0.19 12.51
CA VAL A 128 14.17 1.08 13.50
C VAL A 128 15.61 1.47 13.10
N GLU A 129 16.40 0.50 12.63
CA GLU A 129 17.75 0.75 12.08
C GLU A 129 17.69 1.66 10.85
N ALA A 130 16.74 1.43 9.93
CA ALA A 130 16.54 2.28 8.76
C ALA A 130 16.15 3.72 9.15
N ILE A 131 15.25 3.88 10.12
CA ILE A 131 14.88 5.18 10.70
C ILE A 131 16.13 5.86 11.24
N TYR A 132 16.91 5.19 12.10
CA TYR A 132 18.12 5.79 12.67
C TYR A 132 19.11 6.24 11.58
N LYS A 133 19.33 5.42 10.55
CA LYS A 133 20.24 5.73 9.43
C LYS A 133 19.77 6.91 8.57
N MET A 134 18.47 7.01 8.31
CA MET A 134 17.93 8.07 7.45
C MET A 134 17.74 9.39 8.19
N THR A 135 17.39 9.34 9.47
CA THR A 135 17.04 10.52 10.27
C THR A 135 18.24 11.09 11.03
N GLY A 136 19.26 10.25 11.27
CA GLY A 136 20.51 10.62 11.93
C GLY A 136 20.38 10.82 13.44
N GLN A 137 21.54 10.92 14.09
CA GLN A 137 21.65 11.02 15.54
C GLN A 137 20.94 12.25 16.14
N ARG A 138 20.77 13.31 15.35
CA ARG A 138 20.12 14.57 15.80
C ARG A 138 18.63 14.41 16.06
N ASN A 139 17.92 13.61 15.26
CA ASN A 139 16.47 13.46 15.36
C ASN A 139 16.05 12.29 16.27
N TRP A 140 17.00 11.42 16.60
CA TRP A 140 16.76 10.24 17.42
C TRP A 140 16.18 10.54 18.82
N PRO A 141 16.67 11.53 19.58
CA PRO A 141 16.09 11.84 20.89
C PRO A 141 14.63 12.26 20.81
N ALA A 142 14.25 13.06 19.81
CA ALA A 142 12.87 13.47 19.60
C ALA A 142 11.97 12.29 19.18
N PHE A 143 12.53 11.35 18.42
CA PHE A 143 11.84 10.11 18.04
C PHE A 143 11.57 9.21 19.25
N VAL A 144 12.58 8.96 20.09
CA VAL A 144 12.44 8.20 21.33
C VAL A 144 11.47 8.89 22.30
N GLN A 145 11.51 10.22 22.42
CA GLN A 145 10.55 10.94 23.25
C GLN A 145 9.09 10.73 22.79
N LYS A 146 8.87 10.60 21.48
CA LYS A 146 7.54 10.41 20.89
C LYS A 146 7.05 8.96 20.97
N VAL A 147 7.98 8.00 20.90
CA VAL A 147 7.68 6.57 21.06
C VAL A 147 8.70 5.94 22.03
N PRO A 148 8.54 6.16 23.35
CA PRO A 148 9.49 5.68 24.35
C PRO A 148 9.69 4.17 24.33
N GLU A 149 8.66 3.43 23.92
CA GLU A 149 8.68 1.98 23.81
C GLU A 149 9.68 1.47 22.76
N VAL A 150 10.19 2.31 21.86
CA VAL A 150 11.24 1.93 20.90
C VAL A 150 12.49 1.41 21.61
N ASP A 151 12.85 2.00 22.76
CA ASP A 151 14.03 1.55 23.50
C ASP A 151 13.86 0.12 24.00
N THR A 152 12.62 -0.30 24.32
CA THR A 152 12.31 -1.68 24.74
C THR A 152 12.42 -2.69 23.60
N LEU A 153 12.44 -2.22 22.35
CA LEU A 153 12.59 -3.06 21.17
C LEU A 153 14.05 -3.38 20.89
N LEU A 154 15.00 -2.58 21.40
CA LEU A 154 16.42 -2.73 21.07
C LEU A 154 16.98 -4.02 21.68
N PRO A 155 17.97 -4.68 21.05
CA PRO A 155 18.52 -5.95 21.55
C PRO A 155 19.13 -5.89 22.95
N THR A 156 19.48 -4.69 23.43
CA THR A 156 20.02 -4.45 24.77
C THR A 156 18.96 -4.31 25.84
N ALA A 157 17.67 -4.30 25.48
CA ALA A 157 16.58 -4.12 26.41
C ALA A 157 16.15 -5.44 27.09
N PRO A 158 15.71 -5.41 28.36
CA PRO A 158 15.26 -6.61 29.07
C PRO A 158 14.11 -7.35 28.38
N ASP A 159 13.22 -6.63 27.70
CA ASP A 159 12.03 -7.19 27.03
C ASP A 159 12.30 -7.68 25.60
N ALA A 160 13.52 -7.55 25.09
CA ALA A 160 13.84 -7.88 23.69
C ALA A 160 13.57 -9.35 23.35
N GLU A 161 13.86 -10.27 24.28
CA GLU A 161 13.61 -11.71 24.08
C GLU A 161 12.12 -12.02 23.95
N ARG A 162 11.28 -11.36 24.77
CA ARG A 162 9.82 -11.51 24.73
C ARG A 162 9.24 -11.12 23.37
N TYR A 163 9.76 -10.05 22.76
CA TYR A 163 9.34 -9.64 21.42
C TYR A 163 9.83 -10.61 20.33
N GLY A 164 10.98 -11.26 20.54
CA GLY A 164 11.47 -12.32 19.67
C GLY A 164 10.50 -13.51 19.56
N GLU A 165 9.87 -13.90 20.67
CA GLU A 165 8.93 -15.02 20.73
C GLU A 165 7.51 -14.64 20.30
N SER A 166 7.00 -13.52 20.80
CA SER A 166 5.59 -13.13 20.64
C SER A 166 5.34 -12.15 19.49
N GLY A 167 6.40 -11.62 18.89
CA GLY A 167 6.33 -10.50 17.95
C GLY A 167 6.06 -9.17 18.66
N VAL A 168 6.25 -8.08 17.93
CA VAL A 168 5.95 -6.72 18.38
C VAL A 168 4.48 -6.42 18.06
N PRO A 169 3.67 -5.94 19.03
CA PRO A 169 2.29 -5.56 18.76
C PRO A 169 2.18 -4.59 17.58
N VAL A 170 1.24 -4.85 16.66
CA VAL A 170 1.11 -4.05 15.45
C VAL A 170 0.87 -2.58 15.77
N GLU A 171 0.13 -2.26 16.84
CA GLU A 171 -0.10 -0.88 17.28
C GLU A 171 1.19 -0.13 17.62
N LEU A 172 2.16 -0.81 18.25
CA LEU A 172 3.45 -0.22 18.53
C LEU A 172 4.23 0.03 17.24
N PHE A 173 4.22 -0.93 16.31
CA PHE A 173 4.88 -0.74 15.02
C PHE A 173 4.25 0.40 14.21
N LEU A 174 2.92 0.52 14.19
CA LEU A 174 2.24 1.64 13.55
C LEU A 174 2.62 2.99 14.17
N ARG A 175 2.71 3.06 15.50
CA ARG A 175 3.19 4.28 16.19
C ARG A 175 4.62 4.63 15.81
N VAL A 176 5.49 3.63 15.67
CA VAL A 176 6.88 3.81 15.17
C VAL A 176 6.88 4.41 13.77
N LEU A 177 6.08 3.88 12.84
CA LEU A 177 5.98 4.41 11.48
C LEU A 177 5.42 5.83 11.47
N SER A 178 4.28 6.07 12.12
CA SER A 178 3.68 7.41 12.20
C SER A 178 4.63 8.45 12.80
N ALA A 179 5.32 8.11 13.90
CA ALA A 179 6.28 9.02 14.50
C ALA A 179 7.46 9.34 13.57
N ALA A 180 7.95 8.35 12.81
CA ALA A 180 9.02 8.57 11.85
C ALA A 180 8.60 9.53 10.73
N ASP A 181 7.43 9.32 10.13
CA ASP A 181 6.93 10.17 9.04
C ASP A 181 6.56 11.59 9.51
N GLU A 182 6.05 11.72 10.74
CA GLU A 182 5.71 13.04 11.32
C GLU A 182 6.96 13.85 11.72
N LEU A 183 8.00 13.20 12.26
CA LEU A 183 9.19 13.91 12.75
C LEU A 183 10.22 14.16 11.66
N CYS A 184 10.38 13.20 10.74
CA CYS A 184 11.47 13.20 9.77
C CYS A 184 10.99 13.18 8.32
N GLY A 185 9.71 12.87 8.10
CA GLY A 185 9.05 12.96 6.81
C GLY A 185 8.29 14.27 6.65
N ARG A 186 7.28 14.25 5.78
CA ARG A 186 6.36 15.38 5.55
C ARG A 186 4.93 15.04 5.98
N GLY A 187 4.75 13.89 6.65
CA GLY A 187 3.43 13.31 6.90
C GLY A 187 2.72 12.86 5.61
N ASP A 188 3.43 12.70 4.49
CA ASP A 188 2.89 12.30 3.18
C ASP A 188 3.22 10.84 2.81
N MET A 189 3.70 10.06 3.79
CA MET A 189 4.03 8.64 3.69
C MET A 189 5.21 8.29 2.75
N VAL A 190 5.85 9.29 2.13
CA VAL A 190 7.02 9.08 1.25
C VAL A 190 8.22 8.54 2.03
N LEU A 191 8.41 8.97 3.28
CA LEU A 191 9.47 8.40 4.11
C LEU A 191 9.20 6.92 4.42
N LEU A 192 7.94 6.55 4.64
CA LEU A 192 7.55 5.17 4.96
C LEU A 192 7.85 4.21 3.81
N THR A 193 7.60 4.63 2.56
CA THR A 193 7.99 3.84 1.38
C THR A 193 9.50 3.67 1.29
N ALA A 194 10.27 4.72 1.58
CA ALA A 194 11.73 4.64 1.54
C ALA A 194 12.29 3.74 2.65
N LEU A 195 11.70 3.78 3.85
CA LEU A 195 12.04 2.87 4.96
C LEU A 195 11.74 1.42 4.60
N GLY A 196 10.55 1.15 4.07
CA GLY A 196 10.18 -0.18 3.58
C GLY A 196 11.16 -0.67 2.54
N GLU A 197 11.52 0.17 1.57
CA GLU A 197 12.46 -0.20 0.51
C GLU A 197 13.86 -0.54 1.07
N ALA A 198 14.37 0.26 2.02
CA ALA A 198 15.65 0.00 2.69
C ALA A 198 15.65 -1.34 3.46
N VAL A 199 14.50 -1.70 4.05
CA VAL A 199 14.31 -2.99 4.73
C VAL A 199 14.21 -4.14 3.71
N GLY A 200 13.46 -3.94 2.62
CA GLY A 200 13.29 -4.93 1.55
C GLY A 200 14.60 -5.28 0.84
N ALA A 201 15.46 -4.27 0.65
CA ALA A 201 16.79 -4.43 0.06
C ALA A 201 17.73 -5.36 0.87
N LYS A 202 17.37 -5.71 2.12
CA LYS A 202 18.11 -6.69 2.93
C LYS A 202 17.90 -8.14 2.47
N GLY A 203 16.86 -8.43 1.69
CA GLY A 203 16.54 -9.77 1.16
C GLY A 203 15.68 -10.62 2.08
N ILE A 204 15.07 -11.69 1.52
CA ILE A 204 14.07 -12.51 2.23
C ILE A 204 14.68 -13.27 3.39
N ALA A 205 15.89 -13.81 3.24
CA ALA A 205 16.60 -14.55 4.28
C ALA A 205 16.82 -13.72 5.56
N LYS A 206 16.91 -12.38 5.43
CA LYS A 206 16.97 -11.47 6.58
C LYS A 206 15.58 -11.15 7.14
N LEU A 207 14.56 -11.05 6.31
CA LEU A 207 13.21 -10.68 6.74
C LEU A 207 12.46 -11.84 7.39
N ALA A 208 12.52 -13.02 6.78
CA ALA A 208 11.77 -14.21 7.14
C ALA A 208 12.70 -15.43 7.26
N PRO A 209 13.48 -15.53 8.37
CA PRO A 209 14.38 -16.67 8.58
C PRO A 209 13.57 -17.96 8.65
N GLY A 210 13.79 -18.88 7.70
CA GLY A 210 13.00 -20.11 7.55
C GLY A 210 12.15 -20.15 6.28
N VAL A 211 12.05 -19.03 5.55
CA VAL A 211 11.58 -19.03 4.17
C VAL A 211 12.79 -19.13 3.25
N GLU A 212 12.75 -20.11 2.34
CA GLU A 212 13.77 -20.27 1.30
C GLU A 212 13.83 -19.02 0.43
N GLU A 213 15.05 -18.55 0.14
CA GLU A 213 15.24 -17.37 -0.73
C GLU A 213 14.74 -17.72 -2.14
N PRO A 214 13.77 -16.98 -2.68
CA PRO A 214 13.28 -17.25 -4.02
C PRO A 214 14.38 -17.04 -5.08
N ASP A 215 14.47 -17.96 -6.02
CA ASP A 215 15.47 -17.95 -7.11
C ASP A 215 15.09 -17.05 -8.31
N SER A 216 13.86 -16.55 -8.32
CA SER A 216 13.27 -15.74 -9.39
C SER A 216 12.23 -14.78 -8.84
N ILE A 217 11.90 -13.74 -9.61
CA ILE A 217 10.86 -12.76 -9.24
C ILE A 217 9.48 -13.44 -9.18
N GLU A 218 9.21 -14.38 -10.08
CA GLU A 218 7.98 -15.17 -10.07
C GLU A 218 7.89 -16.06 -8.83
N ALA A 219 8.98 -16.71 -8.43
CA ALA A 219 9.03 -17.47 -7.17
C ALA A 219 8.84 -16.56 -5.96
N LEU A 220 9.38 -15.34 -5.99
CA LEU A 220 9.20 -14.35 -4.94
C LEU A 220 7.74 -13.93 -4.79
N VAL A 221 7.06 -13.63 -5.90
CA VAL A 221 5.62 -13.32 -5.90
C VAL A 221 4.82 -14.51 -5.37
N LEU A 222 5.16 -15.75 -5.78
CA LEU A 222 4.51 -16.96 -5.27
C LEU A 222 4.73 -17.18 -3.77
N ALA A 223 5.90 -16.81 -3.26
CA ALA A 223 6.24 -16.90 -1.86
C ALA A 223 5.61 -15.80 -0.99
N PHE A 224 5.01 -14.75 -1.59
CA PHE A 224 4.51 -13.60 -0.85
C PHE A 224 3.57 -13.95 0.33
N PRO A 225 2.55 -14.84 0.18
CA PRO A 225 1.73 -15.26 1.31
C PRO A 225 2.51 -15.89 2.47
N LYS A 226 3.48 -16.74 2.14
CA LYS A 226 4.34 -17.42 3.12
C LYS A 226 5.30 -16.44 3.81
N ILE A 227 5.89 -15.52 3.04
CA ILE A 227 6.75 -14.46 3.56
C ILE A 227 5.95 -13.58 4.52
N TRP A 228 4.75 -13.12 4.11
CA TRP A 228 3.88 -12.30 4.93
C TRP A 228 3.54 -12.98 6.26
N ALA A 229 3.05 -14.22 6.21
CA ALA A 229 2.72 -15.00 7.41
C ALA A 229 3.93 -15.24 8.33
N SER A 230 5.15 -15.27 7.80
CA SER A 230 6.38 -15.38 8.59
C SER A 230 6.79 -14.08 9.27
N ILE A 231 6.42 -12.92 8.72
CA ILE A 231 6.84 -11.62 9.24
C ILE A 231 5.73 -10.87 9.97
N SER A 232 4.49 -11.34 9.88
CA SER A 232 3.31 -10.64 10.35
C SER A 232 2.13 -11.59 10.58
N SER A 233 1.39 -11.37 11.66
CA SER A 233 0.03 -11.92 11.87
C SER A 233 -1.06 -10.88 11.59
N HIS A 234 -0.70 -9.76 10.95
CA HIS A 234 -1.60 -8.67 10.62
C HIS A 234 -2.32 -8.91 9.28
N GLY A 235 -3.36 -9.74 9.31
CA GLY A 235 -4.16 -10.07 8.13
C GLY A 235 -3.54 -11.15 7.24
N GLU A 236 -4.28 -11.53 6.21
CA GLU A 236 -3.96 -12.66 5.34
C GLU A 236 -3.53 -12.21 3.95
N ALA A 237 -2.37 -12.69 3.51
CA ALA A 237 -1.82 -12.37 2.21
C ALA A 237 -2.25 -13.37 1.13
N SER A 238 -2.59 -12.87 -0.05
CA SER A 238 -2.96 -13.69 -1.21
C SER A 238 -2.44 -13.09 -2.52
N ILE A 239 -2.41 -13.92 -3.57
CA ILE A 239 -2.03 -13.50 -4.92
C ILE A 239 -3.31 -13.42 -5.74
N LEU A 240 -3.63 -12.24 -6.26
CA LEU A 240 -4.84 -12.01 -7.06
C LEU A 240 -4.60 -12.36 -8.53
N SER A 241 -3.44 -11.99 -9.07
CA SER A 241 -3.04 -12.28 -10.45
C SER A 241 -1.53 -12.20 -10.61
N ARG A 242 -1.00 -12.87 -11.63
CA ARG A 242 0.42 -12.81 -11.96
C ARG A 242 0.66 -13.04 -13.45
N SER A 243 1.72 -12.43 -13.96
CA SER A 243 2.29 -12.63 -15.29
C SER A 243 3.82 -12.63 -15.18
N LYS A 244 4.54 -12.62 -16.31
CA LYS A 244 6.01 -12.60 -16.34
C LYS A 244 6.62 -11.26 -15.89
N SER A 245 5.86 -10.17 -15.95
CA SER A 245 6.36 -8.82 -15.69
C SER A 245 5.48 -8.04 -14.72
N GLU A 246 4.38 -8.62 -14.27
CA GLU A 246 3.41 -7.96 -13.41
C GLU A 246 2.78 -8.95 -12.42
N ALA A 247 2.45 -8.48 -11.24
CA ALA A 247 1.70 -9.24 -10.26
C ALA A 247 0.79 -8.35 -9.43
N ARG A 248 -0.19 -8.98 -8.81
CA ARG A 248 -1.11 -8.33 -7.89
C ARG A 248 -1.23 -9.19 -6.66
N VAL A 249 -0.90 -8.60 -5.53
CA VAL A 249 -0.99 -9.25 -4.23
C VAL A 249 -1.89 -8.43 -3.32
N ALA A 250 -2.54 -9.09 -2.37
CA ALA A 250 -3.44 -8.45 -1.44
C ALA A 250 -3.15 -8.87 -0.01
N VAL A 251 -3.42 -7.99 0.95
CA VAL A 251 -3.48 -8.31 2.38
C VAL A 251 -4.87 -7.92 2.89
N ALA A 252 -5.68 -8.92 3.22
CA ALA A 252 -7.05 -8.76 3.70
C ALA A 252 -7.15 -9.06 5.20
N GLU A 253 -8.35 -8.88 5.77
CA GLU A 253 -8.66 -9.25 7.16
C GLU A 253 -7.73 -8.64 8.21
N GLN A 254 -7.17 -7.47 7.91
CA GLN A 254 -6.27 -6.79 8.82
C GLN A 254 -7.03 -6.37 10.07
N PRO A 255 -6.62 -6.81 11.27
CA PRO A 255 -7.28 -6.38 12.50
C PRO A 255 -6.99 -4.91 12.80
N ARG A 256 -5.96 -4.29 12.24
CA ARG A 256 -5.64 -2.86 12.45
C ARG A 256 -5.22 -2.20 11.13
N PRO A 257 -6.11 -2.06 10.15
CA PRO A 257 -5.70 -1.58 8.83
C PRO A 257 -5.21 -0.13 8.93
N SER A 258 -4.11 0.19 8.26
CA SER A 258 -3.51 1.54 8.29
C SER A 258 -2.85 1.89 6.95
N LEU A 259 -2.85 3.18 6.61
CA LEU A 259 -2.14 3.66 5.43
C LEU A 259 -0.63 3.64 5.62
N GLU A 260 -0.17 3.81 6.86
CA GLU A 260 1.23 3.79 7.24
C GLU A 260 1.86 2.41 6.97
N MET A 261 1.17 1.34 7.38
CA MET A 261 1.59 -0.02 7.04
C MET A 261 1.56 -0.23 5.53
N SER A 262 0.49 0.19 4.85
CA SER A 262 0.37 0.00 3.40
C SER A 262 1.48 0.71 2.62
N ALA A 263 1.84 1.93 3.01
CA ALA A 263 2.98 2.66 2.45
C ALA A 263 4.31 1.94 2.70
N TRP A 264 4.55 1.49 3.94
CA TRP A 264 5.75 0.73 4.29
C TRP A 264 5.85 -0.60 3.50
N VAL A 265 4.77 -1.37 3.40
CA VAL A 265 4.72 -2.63 2.63
C VAL A 265 4.98 -2.37 1.14
N SER A 266 4.46 -1.29 0.59
CA SER A 266 4.72 -0.92 -0.81
C SER A 266 6.20 -0.66 -1.07
N GLY A 267 6.86 0.02 -0.14
CA GLY A 267 8.31 0.17 -0.12
C GLY A 267 9.04 -1.17 -0.02
N LEU A 268 8.63 -2.01 0.93
CA LEU A 268 9.20 -3.34 1.14
C LEU A 268 9.17 -4.17 -0.15
N LEU A 269 8.02 -4.25 -0.80
CA LEU A 269 7.83 -4.98 -2.06
C LEU A 269 8.77 -4.45 -3.15
N ARG A 270 8.89 -3.13 -3.29
CA ARG A 270 9.83 -2.50 -4.23
C ARG A 270 11.28 -2.90 -3.93
N GLY A 271 11.69 -2.85 -2.67
CA GLY A 271 13.04 -3.19 -2.23
C GLY A 271 13.39 -4.67 -2.47
N VAL A 272 12.46 -5.58 -2.15
CA VAL A 272 12.65 -7.01 -2.35
C VAL A 272 12.69 -7.37 -3.84
N LEU A 273 11.81 -6.79 -4.67
CA LEU A 273 11.83 -7.01 -6.12
C LEU A 273 13.17 -6.58 -6.73
N ARG A 274 13.67 -5.38 -6.37
CA ARG A 274 14.99 -4.90 -6.82
C ARG A 274 16.12 -5.82 -6.35
N LYS A 275 16.03 -6.31 -5.11
CA LYS A 275 17.01 -7.26 -4.56
C LYS A 275 17.01 -8.59 -5.33
N ALA A 276 15.87 -9.01 -5.86
CA ALA A 276 15.71 -10.20 -6.69
C ALA A 276 16.13 -9.99 -8.17
N GLY A 277 16.72 -8.85 -8.52
CA GLY A 277 17.22 -8.57 -9.88
C GLY A 277 16.22 -7.82 -10.78
N ALA A 278 15.05 -7.45 -10.28
CA ALA A 278 14.10 -6.66 -11.05
C ALA A 278 14.65 -5.26 -11.36
N THR A 279 14.55 -4.85 -12.62
CA THR A 279 14.80 -3.48 -13.07
C THR A 279 13.46 -2.78 -13.34
N ASP A 280 13.46 -1.45 -13.33
CA ASP A 280 12.25 -0.65 -13.63
C ASP A 280 11.02 -1.07 -12.80
N VAL A 281 11.23 -1.23 -11.49
CA VAL A 281 10.19 -1.69 -10.55
C VAL A 281 9.23 -0.55 -10.23
N GLU A 282 7.95 -0.76 -10.52
CA GLU A 282 6.86 0.08 -10.04
C GLU A 282 5.96 -0.70 -9.09
N VAL A 283 5.45 0.02 -8.08
CA VAL A 283 4.48 -0.49 -7.11
C VAL A 283 3.34 0.53 -7.04
N ALA A 284 2.12 0.04 -7.09
CA ALA A 284 0.89 0.84 -7.00
C ALA A 284 0.03 0.32 -5.84
N VAL A 285 -0.74 1.20 -5.22
CA VAL A 285 -1.67 0.87 -4.12
C VAL A 285 -3.09 1.28 -4.50
N PRO A 286 -3.76 0.53 -5.40
CA PRO A 286 -5.09 0.88 -5.89
C PRO A 286 -6.18 0.87 -4.81
N ALA A 287 -6.04 0.04 -3.77
CA ALA A 287 -7.05 -0.12 -2.71
C ALA A 287 -6.40 -0.27 -1.34
N SER A 288 -7.07 0.24 -0.30
CA SER A 288 -6.64 0.06 1.08
C SER A 288 -7.79 -0.20 2.05
N GLN A 289 -7.64 -1.25 2.86
CA GLN A 289 -8.60 -1.63 3.90
C GLN A 289 -8.74 -0.53 4.97
N ALA A 290 -7.71 0.31 5.15
CA ALA A 290 -7.74 1.45 6.05
C ALA A 290 -8.80 2.49 5.65
N LEU A 291 -9.21 2.49 4.38
CA LEU A 291 -10.21 3.39 3.80
C LEU A 291 -11.56 2.70 3.56
N GLY A 292 -11.77 1.52 4.14
CA GLY A 292 -13.00 0.75 3.99
C GLY A 292 -13.05 -0.13 2.75
N ASP A 293 -11.93 -0.29 2.02
CA ASP A 293 -11.84 -1.28 0.94
C ASP A 293 -11.74 -2.70 1.52
N ALA A 294 -11.94 -3.74 0.71
CA ALA A 294 -11.95 -5.13 1.19
C ALA A 294 -10.55 -5.62 1.65
N ALA A 295 -9.49 -5.08 1.06
CA ALA A 295 -8.10 -5.44 1.33
C ALA A 295 -7.18 -4.27 0.96
N ASP A 296 -5.94 -4.30 1.45
CA ASP A 296 -4.86 -3.58 0.79
C ASP A 296 -4.45 -4.36 -0.46
N VAL A 297 -4.45 -3.73 -1.61
CA VAL A 297 -4.05 -4.34 -2.89
C VAL A 297 -2.81 -3.64 -3.39
N TYR A 298 -1.79 -4.43 -3.73
CA TYR A 298 -0.51 -3.96 -4.26
C TYR A 298 -0.37 -4.45 -5.70
N GLY A 299 -0.33 -3.52 -6.65
CA GLY A 299 0.05 -3.79 -8.03
C GLY A 299 1.56 -3.69 -8.18
N LEU A 300 2.19 -4.70 -8.77
CA LEU A 300 3.62 -4.82 -8.97
C LEU A 300 3.89 -4.92 -10.47
N SER A 301 4.85 -4.16 -10.98
CA SER A 301 5.36 -4.32 -12.35
C SER A 301 6.88 -4.18 -12.38
N TRP A 302 7.53 -4.92 -13.27
CA TRP A 302 8.99 -4.96 -13.40
C TRP A 302 9.44 -5.35 -14.80
N LYS A 303 10.72 -5.06 -15.08
CA LYS A 303 11.49 -5.67 -16.18
C LYS A 303 12.52 -6.63 -15.60
N ALA A 304 12.55 -7.85 -16.13
CA ALA A 304 13.62 -8.79 -15.78
C ALA A 304 14.96 -8.27 -16.35
N SER A 305 16.03 -8.38 -15.57
CA SER A 305 17.41 -8.08 -15.99
C SER A 305 17.95 -9.10 -16.99
#